data_AF-T2JTM9-F1
#
_entry.id   AF-T2JTM9-F1
#
_cell.length_a   1.000
_cell.length_b   1.000
_cell.length_c   1.000
_cell.angle_alpha   90.00
_cell.angle_beta   90.00
_cell.angle_gamma   90.00
#
_symmetry.space_group_name_H-M   'P 1'
#
loop_
_entity.id
_entity.type
_entity.pdbx_description
1 polymer ?
#
loop_
_entity_poly.entity_id
_entity_poly.type
_entity_poly.pdbx_seq_one_letter_code
_entity_poly.pdbx_strand_id
1 'polypeptide(L)'
;MPQLGVNEDLFRPQKKPDLANNLGIKEDDFIIGFVGRFVEEKGILTLLKAVESLPKQNWKLLLLGRGELKEKIVQESKKMALKIK
;
A
#
# COMPACT_ATOMS: atom_id res chain seq x y z
N MET A 1 -14.11 24.89 -9.99
CA MET A 1 -13.66 23.57 -9.51
C MET A 1 -12.59 23.07 -10.47
N PRO A 2 -11.47 22.48 -10.01
CA PRO A 2 -10.54 21.84 -10.94
C PRO A 2 -11.26 20.68 -11.64
N GLN A 3 -11.19 20.62 -12.97
CA GLN A 3 -11.55 19.41 -13.70
C GLN A 3 -10.50 18.35 -13.36
N LEU A 4 -10.92 17.33 -12.62
CA LEU A 4 -10.10 16.17 -12.29
C LEU A 4 -10.51 15.05 -13.23
N GLY A 5 -9.59 14.60 -14.07
CA GLY A 5 -9.73 13.45 -14.96
C GLY A 5 -8.41 12.69 -15.02
N VAL A 6 -8.47 11.44 -15.46
CA VAL A 6 -7.30 10.59 -15.71
C VAL A 6 -7.31 10.16 -17.17
N ASN A 7 -6.13 9.88 -17.72
CA ASN A 7 -6.04 9.29 -19.06
C ASN A 7 -6.37 7.80 -18.96
N GLU A 8 -7.49 7.37 -19.54
CA GLU A 8 -7.97 5.97 -19.45
C GLU A 8 -7.13 4.98 -20.26
N ASP A 9 -6.39 5.43 -21.29
CA ASP A 9 -5.44 4.57 -22.00
C ASP A 9 -4.24 4.20 -21.12
N LEU A 10 -3.85 5.13 -20.24
CA LEU A 10 -2.78 4.97 -19.26
C LEU A 10 -3.29 4.26 -17.99
N PHE A 11 -4.44 4.67 -17.46
CA PHE A 11 -5.03 4.17 -16.22
C PHE A 11 -6.15 3.18 -16.52
N ARG A 12 -5.75 1.97 -16.89
CA ARG A 12 -6.65 0.84 -17.13
C ARG A 12 -6.13 -0.43 -16.46
N PRO A 13 -7.01 -1.41 -16.17
CA PRO A 13 -6.59 -2.70 -15.66
C PRO A 13 -5.56 -3.34 -16.60
N GLN A 14 -4.37 -3.64 -16.08
CA GLN A 14 -3.31 -4.33 -16.79
C GLN A 14 -2.64 -5.32 -15.85
N LYS A 15 -2.43 -6.55 -16.33
CA LYS A 15 -1.56 -7.48 -15.62
C LYS A 15 -0.11 -7.04 -15.81
N LYS A 16 0.64 -6.97 -14.70
CA LYS A 16 2.08 -6.64 -14.67
C LYS A 16 2.82 -7.77 -13.93
N PRO A 17 2.92 -8.98 -14.53
CA PRO A 17 3.49 -10.15 -13.87
C PRO A 17 4.93 -9.91 -13.41
N ASP A 18 5.75 -9.21 -14.21
CA ASP A 18 7.14 -8.91 -13.84
C ASP A 18 7.24 -8.02 -12.60
N LEU A 19 6.37 -7.02 -12.47
CA LEU A 19 6.32 -6.15 -11.30
C LEU A 19 5.84 -6.91 -10.07
N ALA A 20 4.81 -7.75 -10.23
CA ALA A 20 4.33 -8.61 -9.15
C ALA A 20 5.46 -9.54 -8.66
N ASN A 21 6.19 -10.17 -9.57
CA ASN A 21 7.33 -11.02 -9.26
C ASN A 21 8.45 -10.26 -8.52
N ASN A 22 8.82 -9.06 -8.99
CA ASN A 22 9.84 -8.23 -8.35
C ASN A 22 9.44 -7.81 -6.92
N LEU A 23 8.16 -7.56 -6.70
CA LEU A 23 7.61 -7.26 -5.37
C LEU A 23 7.36 -8.53 -4.56
N GLY A 24 7.46 -9.72 -5.16
CA GLY A 24 7.18 -11.02 -4.53
C GLY A 24 5.71 -11.21 -4.21
N ILE A 25 4.81 -10.66 -5.02
CA ILE A 25 3.35 -10.82 -4.99
C ILE A 25 2.99 -12.07 -5.78
N LYS A 26 2.25 -12.98 -5.16
CA LYS A 26 1.69 -14.19 -5.77
C LYS A 26 0.29 -13.91 -6.31
N GLU A 27 -0.20 -14.79 -7.18
CA GLU A 27 -1.55 -14.64 -7.77
C GLU A 27 -2.68 -14.72 -6.74
N ASP A 28 -2.48 -15.44 -5.64
CA ASP A 28 -3.44 -15.62 -4.56
C ASP A 28 -3.32 -14.57 -3.43
N ASP A 29 -2.33 -13.67 -3.51
CA ASP A 29 -2.19 -12.60 -2.54
C ASP A 29 -3.22 -11.49 -2.79
N PHE A 30 -3.96 -11.11 -1.75
CA PHE A 30 -4.80 -9.94 -1.75
C PHE A 30 -3.97 -8.68 -1.44
N ILE A 31 -3.90 -7.73 -2.37
CA ILE A 31 -3.07 -6.53 -2.21
C ILE A 31 -3.92 -5.35 -1.75
N ILE A 32 -3.56 -4.80 -0.59
CA ILE A 32 -4.07 -3.52 -0.09
C ILE A 32 -3.04 -2.45 -0.47
N GLY A 33 -3.42 -1.52 -1.35
CA GLY A 33 -2.52 -0.48 -1.85
C GLY A 33 -2.85 0.90 -1.28
N PHE A 34 -1.81 1.67 -0.95
CA PHE A 34 -1.92 3.10 -0.63
C PHE A 34 -0.86 3.89 -1.41
N VAL A 35 -1.27 5.00 -2.03
CA VAL A 35 -0.37 5.91 -2.75
C VAL A 35 -0.58 7.32 -2.23
N GLY A 36 0.48 7.94 -1.69
CA GLY A 36 0.37 9.31 -1.18
C GLY A 36 1.56 9.77 -0.34
N ARG A 37 1.49 11.01 0.15
CA ARG A 37 2.49 11.55 1.08
C ARG A 37 2.38 10.87 2.45
N PHE A 38 3.51 10.57 3.07
CA PHE A 38 3.56 9.97 4.40
C PHE A 38 3.53 11.05 5.48
N VAL A 39 2.35 11.63 5.67
CA VAL A 39 2.03 12.68 6.66
C VAL A 39 0.75 12.29 7.41
N GLU A 40 0.53 12.84 8.60
CA GLU A 40 -0.57 12.41 9.49
C GLU A 40 -1.96 12.61 8.87
N GLU A 41 -2.14 13.70 8.12
CA GLU A 41 -3.39 14.03 7.41
C GLU A 41 -3.85 12.95 6.42
N LYS A 42 -2.95 12.06 5.99
CA LYS A 42 -3.30 10.95 5.09
C LYS A 42 -3.79 9.70 5.81
N GLY A 43 -3.81 9.69 7.14
CA GLY A 43 -4.42 8.61 7.93
C GLY A 43 -3.70 7.26 7.82
N ILE A 44 -2.43 7.22 7.42
CA ILE A 44 -1.69 5.97 7.19
C ILE A 44 -1.55 5.14 8.47
N LEU A 45 -1.42 5.80 9.63
CA LEU A 45 -1.38 5.09 10.92
C LEU A 45 -2.71 4.40 11.23
N THR A 46 -3.84 4.99 10.81
CA THR A 46 -5.16 4.38 10.92
C THR A 46 -5.27 3.17 9.98
N LEU A 47 -4.74 3.27 8.76
CA LEU A 47 -4.66 2.14 7.84
C LEU A 47 -3.85 0.98 8.43
N LEU A 48 -2.68 1.25 9.03
CA LEU A 48 -1.86 0.22 9.69
C LEU A 48 -2.63 -0.51 10.80
N LYS A 49 -3.37 0.21 11.64
CA LYS A 49 -4.21 -0.39 12.69
C LYS A 49 -5.38 -1.19 12.11
N ALA A 50 -6.00 -0.70 11.05
CA ALA A 50 -7.12 -1.39 10.42
C ALA A 50 -6.67 -2.73 9.82
N VAL A 51 -5.51 -2.77 9.16
CA VAL A 51 -5.00 -4.03 8.59
C VAL A 51 -4.54 -5.01 9.66
N GLU A 52 -4.08 -4.54 10.82
CA GLU A 52 -3.76 -5.41 11.96
C GLU A 52 -4.99 -6.18 12.47
N SER A 53 -6.18 -5.58 12.40
CA SER A 53 -7.43 -6.25 12.79
C SER A 53 -7.94 -7.27 11.77
N LEU A 54 -7.35 -7.33 10.57
CA LEU A 54 -7.75 -8.31 9.57
C LEU A 54 -7.29 -9.71 9.98
N PRO A 55 -8.08 -10.76 9.67
CA PRO A 55 -7.64 -12.13 9.88
C PRO A 55 -6.33 -12.38 9.14
N LYS A 56 -5.44 -13.17 9.76
CA LYS A 56 -4.19 -13.61 9.13
C LYS A 56 -4.53 -14.48 7.90
N GLN A 57 -4.56 -13.87 6.73
CA GLN A 57 -4.76 -14.49 5.42
C GLN A 57 -3.60 -14.07 4.49
N ASN A 58 -3.60 -14.57 3.25
CA ASN A 58 -2.65 -14.13 2.21
C ASN A 58 -3.00 -12.73 1.72
N TRP A 59 -2.82 -11.70 2.56
CA TRP A 59 -2.88 -10.31 2.13
C TRP A 59 -1.55 -9.60 2.36
N LYS A 60 -1.26 -8.59 1.54
CA LYS A 60 -0.06 -7.76 1.63
C LYS A 60 -0.44 -6.29 1.56
N LEU A 61 0.24 -5.47 2.37
CA LEU A 61 0.08 -4.02 2.36
C LEU A 61 1.22 -3.38 1.57
N LEU A 62 0.89 -2.65 0.51
CA LEU A 62 1.83 -1.93 -0.35
C LEU A 62 1.65 -0.42 -0.17
N LEU A 63 2.70 0.26 0.30
CA LEU A 63 2.67 1.71 0.59
C LEU A 63 3.64 2.44 -0.34
N LEU A 64 3.12 3.20 -1.31
CA LEU A 64 3.93 4.01 -2.21
C LEU A 64 3.89 5.48 -1.81
N GLY A 65 5.06 6.02 -1.46
CA GLY A 65 5.15 7.40 -1.04
C GLY A 65 6.42 7.77 -0.31
N ARG A 66 6.43 9.00 0.19
CA ARG A 66 7.50 9.58 0.99
C ARG A 66 6.93 10.63 1.93
N GLY A 67 7.62 10.89 3.03
CA GLY A 67 7.24 11.90 4.02
C GLY A 67 7.86 11.61 5.38
N GLU A 68 7.63 12.52 6.32
CA GLU A 68 8.19 12.47 7.67
C GLU A 68 7.77 11.22 8.46
N LEU A 69 6.59 10.66 8.18
CA LEU A 69 6.12 9.46 8.89
C LEU A 69 6.78 8.16 8.43
N LYS A 70 7.67 8.18 7.43
CA LYS A 70 8.28 6.96 6.87
C LYS A 70 8.89 6.07 7.96
N GLU A 71 9.68 6.65 8.86
CA GLU A 71 10.33 5.90 9.94
C GLU A 71 9.32 5.30 10.90
N LYS A 72 8.31 6.09 11.31
CA LYS A 72 7.23 5.63 12.18
C LYS A 72 6.45 4.47 11.57
N ILE A 73 6.12 4.55 10.28
CA ILE A 73 5.44 3.47 9.53
C ILE A 73 6.26 2.17 9.57
N VAL A 74 7.57 2.26 9.33
CA VAL A 74 8.47 1.09 9.37
C VAL A 74 8.60 0.51 10.78
N GLN A 75 8.58 1.35 11.81
CA GLN A 75 8.61 0.87 13.19
C GLN A 75 7.31 0.17 13.59
N GLU A 76 6.16 0.75 13.27
CA GLU A 76 4.86 0.13 13.54
C GLU A 76 4.70 -1.19 12.78
N SER A 77 5.15 -1.26 11.53
CA SER A 77 5.07 -2.50 10.76
C SER A 77 5.89 -3.65 11.34
N LYS A 78 7.07 -3.34 11.91
CA LYS A 78 7.89 -4.33 12.59
C LYS A 78 7.20 -4.88 13.84
N LYS A 79 6.54 -4.01 14.62
CA LYS A 79 5.75 -4.43 15.81
C LYS A 79 4.61 -5.37 15.40
N MET A 80 3.94 -5.06 14.30
CA MET A 80 2.84 -5.85 13.75
C MET A 80 3.29 -7.11 12.99
N ALA A 81 4.61 -7.38 12.91
CA ALA A 81 5.21 -8.44 12.09
C ALA A 81 4.81 -8.40 10.59
N LEU A 82 4.47 -7.21 10.08
CA LEU A 82 4.11 -6.99 8.69
C LEU A 82 5.36 -6.76 7.84
N LYS A 83 5.45 -7.47 6.71
CA LYS A 83 6.45 -7.18 5.68
C LYS A 83 5.93 -6.04 4.80
N ILE A 84 6.42 -4.83 5.04
CA ILE A 84 6.22 -3.69 4.12
C ILE A 84 7.32 -3.74 3.06
N LYS A 85 6.91 -3.60 1.79
CA LYS A 85 7.80 -3.35 0.65
C LYS A 85 7.44 -2.03 -0.01
#